data_AF-A0A8T5AXX0-F1
#
_entry.id   AF-A0A8T5AXX0-F1
#
_cell.length_a   1.000
_cell.length_b   1.000
_cell.length_c   1.000
_cell.angle_alpha   90.00
_cell.angle_beta   90.00
_cell.angle_gamma   90.00
#
_symmetry.space_group_name_H-M   'P 1'
#
loop_
_entity.id
_entity.type
_entity.pdbx_description
1 polymer ?
#
loop_
_entity_poly.entity_id
_entity_poly.type
_entity_poly.pdbx_seq_one_letter_code
_entity_poly.pdbx_strand_id
1 'polypeptide(L)'
;MREKSTEVMKEQLKKGYLKLAILYTLLKGPLHGYEMIKRIKENTFGLLTPTAGSLYPALKELEADGFIRGRWCLQKRRMKVYVITEEGKEAFREVIEKHFSLASAIRGWLLKQLAPVHYAEENKETPELMQRAIRIILLNESIAANERIIF
;
A
#
# COMPACT_ATOMS: atom_id res chain seq x y z
N MET A 1 -24.27 -9.86 8.73
CA MET A 1 -24.23 -8.38 8.88
C MET A 1 -22.84 -7.86 9.29
N ARG A 2 -22.18 -8.42 10.33
CA ARG A 2 -20.81 -8.03 10.77
C ARG A 2 -19.72 -8.26 9.72
N GLU A 3 -19.68 -9.42 9.05
CA GLU A 3 -18.69 -9.73 7.99
C GLU A 3 -18.72 -8.75 6.82
N LYS A 4 -19.91 -8.25 6.45
CA LYS A 4 -20.06 -7.27 5.37
C LYS A 4 -19.43 -5.92 5.75
N SER A 5 -19.43 -5.55 7.03
CA SER A 5 -18.86 -4.28 7.51
C SER A 5 -17.34 -4.33 7.60
N THR A 6 -16.77 -5.48 8.00
CA THR A 6 -15.32 -5.66 8.10
C THR A 6 -14.65 -5.71 6.73
N GLU A 7 -15.27 -6.35 5.74
CA GLU A 7 -14.74 -6.36 4.38
C GLU A 7 -14.75 -4.96 3.77
N VAL A 8 -15.87 -4.23 3.87
CA VAL A 8 -15.95 -2.84 3.38
C VAL A 8 -14.83 -1.96 3.95
N MET A 9 -14.53 -2.09 5.25
CA MET A 9 -13.44 -1.36 5.88
C MET A 9 -12.07 -1.76 5.32
N LYS A 10 -11.81 -3.06 5.11
CA LYS A 10 -10.57 -3.55 4.47
C LYS A 10 -10.45 -3.04 3.03
N GLU A 11 -11.54 -3.05 2.26
CA GLU A 11 -11.55 -2.51 0.89
C GLU A 11 -11.22 -1.01 0.86
N GLN A 12 -11.80 -0.22 1.78
CA GLN A 12 -11.53 1.21 1.87
C GLN A 12 -10.05 1.49 2.18
N LEU A 13 -9.47 0.75 3.12
CA LEU A 13 -8.04 0.83 3.42
C LEU A 13 -7.20 0.48 2.19
N LYS A 14 -7.47 -0.66 1.53
CA LYS A 14 -6.75 -1.08 0.31
C LYS A 14 -6.82 -0.02 -0.79
N LYS A 15 -7.99 0.58 -1.02
CA LYS A 15 -8.16 1.66 -2.00
C LYS A 15 -7.33 2.91 -1.65
N GLY A 16 -7.30 3.31 -0.38
CA GLY A 16 -6.48 4.43 0.09
C GLY A 16 -4.99 4.18 -0.14
N TYR A 17 -4.49 3.01 0.29
CA TYR A 17 -3.09 2.63 0.07
C TYR A 17 -2.74 2.47 -1.41
N LEU A 18 -3.67 2.00 -2.24
CA LEU A 18 -3.45 1.92 -3.69
C LEU A 18 -3.19 3.30 -4.32
N LYS A 19 -4.00 4.30 -3.98
CA LYS A 19 -3.79 5.67 -4.49
C LYS A 19 -2.44 6.23 -4.04
N LEU A 20 -2.07 6.05 -2.78
CA LEU A 20 -0.75 6.47 -2.26
C LEU A 20 0.39 5.76 -2.98
N ALA A 21 0.27 4.44 -3.19
CA ALA A 21 1.27 3.65 -3.89
C ALA A 21 1.42 4.10 -5.36
N ILE A 22 0.32 4.42 -6.05
CA ILE A 22 0.36 4.98 -7.41
C ILE A 22 1.13 6.30 -7.44
N LEU A 23 0.77 7.27 -6.59
CA LEU A 23 1.44 8.57 -6.52
C LEU A 23 2.94 8.40 -6.21
N TYR A 24 3.28 7.59 -5.20
CA TYR A 24 4.67 7.29 -4.85
C TYR A 24 5.45 6.66 -6.01
N THR A 25 4.84 5.73 -6.74
CA THR A 25 5.51 5.09 -7.88
C THR A 25 5.79 6.10 -8.99
N LEU A 26 4.86 7.04 -9.23
CA LEU A 26 5.01 8.08 -10.25
C LEU A 26 5.98 9.21 -9.87
N LEU A 27 6.29 9.40 -8.58
CA LEU A 27 7.40 10.28 -8.15
C LEU A 27 8.75 9.82 -8.71
N LYS A 28 8.91 8.52 -8.97
CA LYS A 28 10.14 7.95 -9.54
C LYS A 28 10.20 8.06 -11.07
N GLY A 29 9.15 8.58 -11.70
CA GLY A 29 9.10 8.84 -13.14
C GLY A 29 7.83 8.33 -13.82
N PRO A 30 7.66 8.66 -15.12
CA PRO A 30 6.49 8.27 -15.91
C PRO A 30 6.36 6.75 -16.04
N LEU A 31 5.16 6.22 -15.89
CA LEU A 31 4.90 4.77 -15.97
C LEU A 31 3.58 4.44 -16.65
N HIS A 32 3.53 3.26 -17.27
CA HIS A 32 2.27 2.67 -17.70
C HIS A 32 1.60 1.87 -16.58
N GLY A 33 0.29 1.63 -16.71
CA GLY A 33 -0.51 0.97 -15.67
C GLY A 33 0.02 -0.42 -15.27
N TYR A 34 0.48 -1.22 -16.23
CA TYR A 34 0.97 -2.57 -15.94
C TYR A 34 2.31 -2.56 -15.18
N GLU A 35 3.25 -1.66 -15.51
CA GLU A 35 4.45 -1.44 -14.69
C GLU A 35 4.09 -1.03 -13.26
N MET A 36 3.11 -0.15 -13.08
CA MET A 36 2.67 0.26 -11.74
C MET A 36 2.16 -0.93 -10.94
N ILE A 37 1.33 -1.80 -11.52
CA ILE A 37 0.85 -3.03 -10.85
C ILE A 37 2.04 -3.87 -10.36
N LYS A 38 3.00 -4.12 -11.26
CA LYS A 38 4.18 -4.93 -10.95
C LYS A 38 5.00 -4.31 -9.82
N ARG A 39 5.36 -3.02 -9.95
CA ARG A 39 6.16 -2.30 -8.96
C ARG A 39 5.47 -2.24 -7.60
N ILE A 40 4.17 -1.94 -7.55
CA ILE A 40 3.41 -1.87 -6.29
C ILE A 40 3.40 -3.23 -5.61
N LYS A 41 3.14 -4.31 -6.35
CA LYS A 41 3.17 -5.67 -5.79
C LYS A 41 4.53 -6.02 -5.21
N GLU A 42 5.61 -5.75 -5.95
CA GLU A 42 6.99 -6.05 -5.53
C GLU A 42 7.39 -5.24 -4.30
N ASN A 43 7.18 -3.92 -4.31
CA ASN A 43 7.59 -3.03 -3.22
C ASN A 43 6.73 -3.17 -1.96
N THR A 44 5.61 -3.91 -2.03
CA THR A 44 4.75 -4.19 -0.87
C THR A 44 4.78 -5.66 -0.45
N PHE A 45 5.74 -6.44 -0.96
CA PHE A 45 5.89 -7.87 -0.66
C PHE A 45 4.61 -8.67 -0.93
N GLY A 46 3.82 -8.25 -1.92
CA GLY A 46 2.54 -8.88 -2.27
C GLY A 46 1.38 -8.58 -1.31
N LEU A 47 1.55 -7.73 -0.29
CA LEU A 47 0.45 -7.31 0.60
C LEU A 47 -0.55 -6.42 -0.13
N LEU A 48 -0.08 -5.63 -1.09
CA LEU A 48 -0.92 -4.89 -2.02
C LEU A 48 -0.72 -5.46 -3.42
N THR A 49 -1.76 -6.12 -3.94
CA THR A 49 -1.76 -6.77 -5.26
C THR A 49 -2.82 -6.14 -6.15
N PRO A 50 -2.55 -4.97 -6.75
CA PRO A 50 -3.53 -4.32 -7.60
C PRO A 50 -3.80 -5.17 -8.85
N THR A 51 -5.05 -5.20 -9.28
CA THR A 51 -5.43 -5.76 -10.57
C THR A 51 -5.69 -4.62 -11.54
N ALA A 52 -5.85 -4.91 -12.83
CA ALA A 52 -6.34 -3.91 -13.77
C ALA A 52 -7.68 -3.31 -13.31
N GLY A 53 -8.56 -4.15 -12.74
CA GLY A 53 -9.88 -3.75 -12.23
C GLY A 53 -9.84 -2.82 -11.01
N SER A 54 -8.74 -2.77 -10.25
CA SER A 54 -8.58 -1.81 -9.15
C SER A 54 -7.69 -0.63 -9.51
N LEU A 55 -6.64 -0.84 -10.30
CA LEU A 55 -5.68 0.20 -10.68
C LEU A 55 -6.30 1.26 -11.61
N TYR A 56 -7.00 0.84 -12.68
CA TYR A 56 -7.49 1.81 -13.67
C TYR A 56 -8.60 2.72 -13.13
N PRO A 57 -9.54 2.25 -12.29
CA PRO A 57 -10.45 3.15 -11.58
C PRO A 57 -9.70 4.15 -10.68
N ALA A 58 -8.69 3.70 -9.93
CA ALA A 58 -7.89 4.59 -9.08
C ALA A 58 -7.12 5.64 -9.90
N LEU A 59 -6.55 5.25 -11.04
CA LEU A 59 -5.90 6.18 -11.98
C LEU A 59 -6.89 7.19 -12.55
N LYS A 60 -8.12 6.76 -12.89
CA LYS A 60 -9.17 7.66 -13.39
C LYS A 60 -9.58 8.68 -12.33
N GLU A 61 -9.72 8.26 -11.08
CA GLU A 61 -10.03 9.17 -9.96
C GLU A 61 -8.89 10.17 -9.75
N LEU A 62 -7.63 9.70 -9.65
CA LEU A 62 -6.48 10.59 -9.49
C LEU A 62 -6.28 11.57 -10.66
N GLU A 63 -6.63 11.15 -11.88
CA GLU A 63 -6.56 12.01 -13.07
C GLU A 63 -7.70 13.04 -13.08
N ALA A 64 -8.91 12.66 -12.64
CA ALA A 64 -10.05 13.56 -12.49
C ALA A 64 -9.81 14.61 -11.40
N ASP A 65 -9.14 14.22 -10.31
CA ASP A 65 -8.72 15.10 -9.23
C ASP A 65 -7.51 15.99 -9.60
N GLY A 66 -6.93 15.80 -10.79
CA GLY A 66 -5.79 16.59 -11.29
C GLY A 66 -4.43 16.22 -10.70
N PHE A 67 -4.34 15.15 -9.91
CA PHE A 67 -3.08 14.69 -9.28
C PHE A 67 -2.14 13.97 -10.24
N ILE A 68 -2.66 13.43 -11.33
CA ILE A 68 -1.86 12.82 -12.40
C ILE A 68 -2.37 13.26 -13.77
N ARG A 69 -1.52 13.17 -14.79
CA ARG A 69 -1.91 13.30 -16.20
C ARG A 69 -1.46 12.07 -16.96
N GLY A 70 -2.35 11.52 -17.78
CA GLY A 70 -1.97 10.46 -18.70
C GLY A 70 -1.90 10.91 -20.16
N ARG A 71 -0.84 10.50 -20.83
CA ARG A 71 -0.62 10.72 -22.27
C ARG A 71 -0.68 9.39 -23.01
N TRP A 72 -1.43 9.35 -24.11
CA TRP A 72 -1.42 8.20 -25.01
C TRP A 72 -0.13 8.19 -25.83
N CYS A 73 0.59 7.08 -25.80
CA CYS A 73 1.79 6.83 -26.57
C CYS A 73 1.51 5.72 -27.61
N LEU A 74 2.05 5.90 -28.82
CA LEU A 74 2.01 4.91 -29.89
C LEU A 74 3.37 4.19 -29.91
N GLN A 75 3.52 3.14 -29.11
CA GLN A 75 4.71 2.27 -29.15
C GLN A 75 4.26 0.81 -29.29
N LYS A 76 4.29 0.26 -30.51
CA LYS A 76 3.82 -1.09 -30.92
C LYS A 76 2.34 -1.41 -30.61
N ARG A 77 1.78 -0.91 -29.51
CA ARG A 77 0.37 -0.90 -29.11
C ARG A 77 0.07 0.43 -28.43
N ARG A 78 -1.18 0.89 -28.54
CA ARG A 78 -1.64 2.12 -27.88
C ARG A 78 -1.62 1.92 -26.37
N MET A 79 -0.79 2.66 -25.66
CA MET A 79 -0.67 2.61 -24.19
C MET A 79 -0.74 3.99 -23.58
N LYS A 80 -1.30 4.11 -22.38
CA LYS A 80 -1.36 5.37 -21.65
C LYS A 80 -0.25 5.40 -20.60
N VAL A 81 0.63 6.38 -20.69
CA VAL A 81 1.71 6.65 -19.72
C VAL A 81 1.25 7.77 -18.81
N TYR A 82 1.39 7.58 -17.50
CA TYR A 82 0.98 8.55 -16.49
C TYR A 82 2.18 9.26 -15.90
N VAL A 83 1.96 10.51 -15.52
CA VAL A 83 2.94 11.39 -14.86
C VAL A 83 2.22 12.09 -13.70
N ILE A 84 2.90 12.22 -12.56
CA ILE A 84 2.38 12.99 -11.41
C ILE A 84 2.47 14.49 -11.68
N THR A 85 1.46 15.26 -11.27
CA THR A 85 1.45 16.73 -11.35
C THR A 85 2.08 17.36 -10.11
N GLU A 86 2.26 18.68 -10.09
CA GLU A 86 2.71 19.37 -8.86
C GLU A 86 1.66 19.26 -7.76
N GLU A 87 0.37 19.37 -8.11
CA GLU A 87 -0.75 19.18 -7.18
C GLU A 87 -0.76 17.75 -6.62
N GLY A 88 -0.45 16.75 -7.44
CA GLY A 88 -0.34 15.36 -6.99
C GLY A 88 0.85 15.11 -6.07
N LYS A 89 1.98 15.82 -6.26
CA LYS A 89 3.13 15.76 -5.35
C LYS A 89 2.78 16.37 -3.99
N GLU A 90 2.07 17.50 -3.98
CA GLU A 90 1.62 18.13 -2.74
C GLU A 90 0.62 17.23 -2.00
N ALA A 91 -0.39 16.72 -2.71
CA ALA A 91 -1.37 15.80 -2.16
C ALA A 91 -0.70 14.54 -1.59
N PHE A 92 0.32 13.98 -2.27
CA PHE A 92 1.09 12.87 -1.73
C PHE A 92 1.76 13.24 -0.40
N ARG A 93 2.40 14.41 -0.32
CA ARG A 93 3.10 14.87 0.89
C ARG A 93 2.14 15.03 2.07
N GLU A 94 1.00 15.69 1.85
CA GLU A 94 -0.01 15.90 2.90
C GLU A 94 -0.57 14.57 3.41
N VAL A 95 -0.95 13.68 2.49
CA VAL A 95 -1.58 12.40 2.87
C VAL A 95 -0.57 11.47 3.52
N ILE A 96 0.69 11.43 3.06
CA ILE A 96 1.71 10.55 3.66
C ILE A 96 2.08 11.03 5.08
N GLU A 97 2.18 12.34 5.31
CA GLU A 97 2.42 12.92 6.63
C GLU A 97 1.29 12.55 7.60
N LYS A 98 0.04 12.73 7.17
CA LYS A 98 -1.14 12.36 7.95
C LYS A 98 -1.19 10.85 8.21
N HIS A 99 -0.85 10.03 7.22
CA HIS A 99 -0.77 8.58 7.38
C HIS A 99 0.24 8.18 8.45
N PHE A 100 1.47 8.70 8.39
CA PHE A 100 2.50 8.37 9.39
C PHE A 100 2.09 8.80 10.79
N SER A 101 1.55 10.00 10.93
CA SER A 101 1.11 10.54 12.23
C SER A 101 0.01 9.68 12.85
N LEU A 102 -1.05 9.38 12.08
CA LEU A 102 -2.17 8.58 12.56
C LEU A 102 -1.77 7.13 12.84
N ALA A 103 -1.03 6.50 11.92
CA ALA A 103 -0.60 5.12 12.09
C ALA A 103 0.36 4.98 13.28
N SER A 104 1.23 5.98 13.52
CA SER A 104 2.11 6.01 14.70
C SER A 104 1.33 6.11 16.00
N ALA A 105 0.37 7.05 16.09
CA ALA A 105 -0.48 7.20 17.28
C ALA A 105 -1.28 5.93 17.58
N ILE A 106 -1.94 5.35 16.56
CA ILE A 106 -2.73 4.12 16.71
C ILE A 106 -1.84 2.93 17.08
N ARG A 107 -0.71 2.72 16.40
CA ARG A 107 0.23 1.65 16.73
C ARG A 107 0.78 1.80 18.14
N GLY A 108 1.17 3.01 18.54
CA GLY A 108 1.67 3.29 19.88
C GLY A 108 0.63 2.98 20.95
N TRP A 109 -0.63 3.36 20.73
CA TRP A 109 -1.73 3.02 21.63
C TRP A 109 -1.95 1.50 21.70
N LEU A 110 -2.06 0.81 20.56
CA LEU A 110 -2.22 -0.66 20.50
C LEU A 110 -1.09 -1.39 21.22
N LEU A 111 0.17 -1.02 20.95
CA LEU A 111 1.33 -1.66 21.59
C LEU A 111 1.34 -1.43 23.10
N LYS A 112 0.93 -0.24 23.59
CA LYS A 112 0.77 0.00 25.04
C LYS A 112 -0.30 -0.88 25.67
N GLN A 113 -1.37 -1.21 24.94
CA GLN A 113 -2.43 -2.10 25.44
C GLN A 113 -2.05 -3.59 25.36
N LEU A 114 -1.18 -3.95 24.42
CA LEU A 114 -0.69 -5.33 24.26
C LEU A 114 0.53 -5.65 25.13
N ALA A 115 1.33 -4.66 25.51
CA ALA A 115 2.51 -4.83 26.36
C ALA A 115 2.24 -5.49 27.74
N PRO A 116 1.12 -5.20 28.44
CA PRO A 116 0.78 -5.90 29.68
C PRO A 116 0.41 -7.38 29.48
N VAL A 117 0.02 -7.80 28.27
CA VAL A 117 -0.34 -9.20 27.98
C VAL A 117 0.92 -10.08 27.82
N HIS A 118 2.05 -9.50 27.44
CA HIS A 118 3.32 -10.21 27.19
C HIS A 118 4.30 -10.24 28.37
N TYR A 119 4.08 -9.46 29.43
CA TYR A 119 4.94 -9.46 30.62
C TYR A 119 4.41 -10.31 31.79
N ALA A 120 3.15 -10.76 31.72
CA ALA A 120 2.51 -11.51 32.80
C ALA A 120 2.50 -13.04 32.59
N GLU A 121 2.89 -13.54 31.42
CA GLU A 121 3.05 -14.96 31.15
C GLU A 121 4.47 -15.22 30.62
N GLU A 122 5.36 -15.67 31.52
CA GLU A 122 6.63 -16.29 31.13
C GLU A 122 6.35 -17.38 30.08
N ASN A 123 6.91 -17.20 28.89
CA ASN A 123 6.63 -17.95 27.66
C ASN A 123 5.27 -17.64 27.01
N LYS A 124 5.27 -16.72 26.03
CA LYS A 124 4.69 -16.98 24.69
C LYS A 124 5.08 -15.90 23.69
N GLU A 125 5.36 -16.37 22.48
CA GLU A 125 5.85 -15.67 21.30
C GLU A 125 5.18 -14.31 21.04
N THR A 126 5.93 -13.37 20.43
CA THR A 126 5.39 -12.11 19.89
C THR A 126 4.11 -12.36 19.09
N PRO A 127 3.05 -11.53 19.24
CA PRO A 127 1.82 -11.72 18.47
C PRO A 127 2.11 -11.79 16.97
N GLU A 128 1.46 -12.68 16.24
CA GLU A 128 1.75 -12.93 14.81
C GLU A 128 1.71 -11.64 13.97
N LEU A 129 0.78 -10.73 14.28
CA LEU A 129 0.69 -9.40 13.65
C LEU A 129 1.98 -8.58 13.82
N MET A 130 2.59 -8.65 15.01
CA MET A 130 3.83 -7.95 15.34
C MET A 130 5.03 -8.62 14.68
N GLN A 131 5.06 -9.95 14.61
CA GLN A 131 6.08 -10.67 13.83
C GLN A 131 6.03 -10.29 12.35
N ARG A 132 4.83 -10.18 11.75
CA ARG A 132 4.66 -9.75 10.36
C ARG A 132 5.12 -8.31 10.14
N ALA A 133 4.79 -7.40 11.06
CA ALA A 133 5.23 -6.00 10.98
C ALA A 133 6.76 -5.87 11.13
N ILE A 134 7.37 -6.57 12.10
CA ILE A 134 8.82 -6.61 12.31
C ILE A 134 9.52 -7.17 11.07
N ARG A 135 9.01 -8.26 10.50
CA ARG A 135 9.54 -8.88 9.28
C ARG A 135 9.56 -7.89 8.11
N ILE A 136 8.51 -7.08 7.92
CA ILE A 136 8.45 -6.07 6.86
C ILE A 136 9.42 -4.90 7.10
N ILE A 137 9.59 -4.47 8.36
CA ILE A 137 10.44 -3.34 8.73
C ILE A 137 11.93 -3.71 8.68
N LEU A 138 12.28 -4.94 9.06
CA LEU A 138 13.67 -5.42 9.13
C LEU A 138 14.19 -6.00 7.80
N LEU A 139 13.32 -6.53 6.94
CA LEU A 139 13.74 -7.10 5.66
C LEU A 139 13.68 -6.05 4.54
N ASN A 140 14.73 -5.24 4.46
CA ASN A 140 14.99 -4.39 3.29
C ASN A 140 15.56 -5.18 2.09
N GLU A 141 15.54 -6.51 2.10
CA GLU A 141 15.87 -7.36 0.95
C GLU A 141 15.22 -8.76 1.06
N SER A 142 14.76 -9.25 -0.10
CA SER A 142 14.32 -10.59 -0.50
C SER A 142 14.28 -11.70 0.58
N ILE A 143 13.08 -12.10 1.01
CA ILE A 143 12.87 -13.53 1.31
C ILE A 143 12.80 -14.22 -0.04
N ALA A 144 13.94 -14.81 -0.41
CA ALA A 144 14.00 -15.79 -1.46
C ALA A 144 12.89 -16.82 -1.27
N ALA A 145 12.25 -17.13 -2.39
CA ALA A 145 11.46 -18.33 -2.65
C ALA A 145 11.59 -19.44 -1.58
N ASN A 146 10.44 -19.97 -1.19
CA ASN A 146 10.22 -21.23 -0.47
C ASN A 146 9.94 -21.07 1.02
N GLU A 147 8.71 -20.68 1.33
CA GLU A 147 7.97 -21.34 2.41
C GLU A 147 6.48 -21.23 2.08
N ARG A 148 5.97 -22.27 1.42
CA ARG A 148 4.54 -22.55 1.38
C ARG A 148 4.14 -22.88 2.82
N ILE A 149 3.57 -21.92 3.53
CA ILE A 149 2.81 -22.23 4.73
C ILE A 149 1.45 -22.73 4.25
N ILE A 150 1.29 -24.05 4.33
CA ILE A 150 0.01 -24.75 4.26
C ILE A 150 -0.79 -24.31 5.49
N PHE A 151 -2.08 -24.02 5.27
CA PHE A 151 -3.05 -23.55 6.27
C PHE A 151 -3.15 -24.43 7.51
#